data_AF-A0A7Y5NGN3-F1
#
_entry.id   AF-A0A7Y5NGN3-F1
#
_cell.length_a   1.000
_cell.length_b   1.000
_cell.length_c   1.000
_cell.angle_alpha   90.00
_cell.angle_beta   90.00
_cell.angle_gamma   90.00
#
_symmetry.space_group_name_H-M   'P 1'
#
loop_
_entity.id
_entity.type
_entity.pdbx_description
1 polymer ?
#
loop_
_entity_poly.entity_id
_entity_poly.type
_entity_poly.pdbx_seq_one_letter_code
_entity_poly.pdbx_strand_id
1 'polypeptide(L)'
;LNAEALTAAVKIAESTSRTAPTPTRRIFEKALDAAYNEPLRAQAKKIFAEIARYEDFIAMWMISGPYTAKEVSLFEHAFAPEKQNDASASWSKLQFEIDPEEPWLVPLDKILGGENRVAYLRAKVWSDKAQPARLELGSNDGVKAWLNGELVHGNNINRGVTPGEDRVAITLKEGENVLLLKIIQNSGRWGACARVRGVAGDHLEGVKVVVE
;
A
#
# COMPACT_ATOMS: atom_id res chain seq x y z
N LEU A 1 -37.43 -7.10 -7.99
CA LEU A 1 -36.40 -7.83 -7.21
C LEU A 1 -34.98 -7.30 -7.47
N ASN A 2 -34.48 -7.22 -8.72
CA ASN A 2 -33.08 -6.81 -8.96
C ASN A 2 -32.76 -5.32 -8.67
N ALA A 3 -33.72 -4.40 -8.80
CA ALA A 3 -33.45 -2.97 -8.58
C ALA A 3 -33.27 -2.60 -7.10
N GLU A 4 -34.14 -3.11 -6.21
CA GLU A 4 -34.08 -2.84 -4.78
C GLU A 4 -32.82 -3.43 -4.13
N ALA A 5 -32.44 -4.64 -4.53
CA ALA A 5 -31.20 -5.29 -4.09
C ALA A 5 -29.97 -4.46 -4.48
N LEU A 6 -29.94 -3.93 -5.71
CA LEU A 6 -28.84 -3.07 -6.15
C LEU A 6 -28.82 -1.72 -5.42
N THR A 7 -29.98 -1.10 -5.16
CA THR A 7 -30.06 0.13 -4.36
C THR A 7 -29.53 -0.08 -2.94
N ALA A 8 -29.83 -1.21 -2.31
CA ALA A 8 -29.28 -1.53 -0.99
C ALA A 8 -27.76 -1.74 -1.05
N ALA A 9 -27.26 -2.46 -2.06
CA ALA A 9 -25.83 -2.68 -2.26
C ALA A 9 -25.06 -1.37 -2.48
N VAL A 10 -25.63 -0.44 -3.26
CA VAL A 10 -25.11 0.92 -3.47
C VAL A 10 -24.93 1.65 -2.14
N LYS A 11 -25.96 1.70 -1.29
CA LYS A 11 -25.90 2.39 0.01
C LYS A 11 -24.87 1.78 0.96
N ILE A 12 -24.77 0.46 0.98
CA ILE A 12 -23.75 -0.24 1.79
C ILE A 12 -22.36 0.09 1.25
N ALA A 13 -22.18 0.08 -0.06
CA ALA A 13 -20.89 0.39 -0.66
C ALA A 13 -20.47 1.84 -0.36
N GLU A 14 -21.39 2.80 -0.48
CA GLU A 14 -21.14 4.21 -0.13
C GLU A 14 -20.66 4.39 1.31
N SER A 15 -21.16 3.60 2.28
CA SER A 15 -20.76 3.71 3.69
C SER A 15 -19.51 2.93 4.07
N THR A 16 -19.11 1.93 3.28
CA THR A 16 -18.04 0.98 3.64
C THR A 16 -16.83 1.00 2.71
N SER A 17 -16.89 1.72 1.58
CA SER A 17 -15.81 1.79 0.58
C SER A 17 -14.45 2.16 1.18
N ARG A 18 -14.44 2.99 2.23
CA ARG A 18 -13.21 3.45 2.89
C ARG A 18 -12.65 2.43 3.88
N THR A 19 -13.50 1.85 4.71
CA THR A 19 -13.08 1.04 5.87
C THR A 19 -13.00 -0.45 5.56
N ALA A 20 -13.75 -0.93 4.55
CA ALA A 20 -13.76 -2.32 4.12
C ALA A 20 -13.77 -2.45 2.58
N PRO A 21 -12.84 -1.80 1.85
CA PRO A 21 -12.89 -1.70 0.39
C PRO A 21 -12.99 -3.05 -0.33
N THR A 22 -12.17 -4.03 0.06
CA THR A 22 -12.13 -5.35 -0.62
C THR A 22 -13.41 -6.17 -0.41
N PRO A 23 -13.92 -6.38 0.84
CA PRO A 23 -15.23 -6.98 1.04
C PRO A 23 -16.36 -6.23 0.31
N THR A 24 -16.32 -4.90 0.33
CA THR A 24 -17.31 -4.03 -0.31
C THR A 24 -17.34 -4.22 -1.81
N ARG A 25 -16.18 -4.20 -2.50
CA ARG A 25 -16.06 -4.49 -3.94
C ARG A 25 -16.72 -5.82 -4.28
N ARG A 26 -16.34 -6.89 -3.58
CA ARG A 26 -16.79 -8.26 -3.89
C ARG A 26 -18.30 -8.41 -3.77
N ILE A 27 -18.92 -7.80 -2.76
CA ILE A 27 -20.38 -7.83 -2.57
C ILE A 27 -21.06 -6.98 -3.65
N PHE A 28 -20.49 -5.81 -3.95
CA PHE A 28 -21.04 -4.86 -4.90
C PHE A 28 -21.01 -5.39 -6.35
N GLU A 29 -19.92 -6.03 -6.77
CA GLU A 29 -19.79 -6.70 -8.08
C GLU A 29 -20.89 -7.75 -8.29
N LYS A 30 -21.09 -8.63 -7.30
CA LYS A 30 -22.16 -9.64 -7.36
C LYS A 30 -23.56 -9.04 -7.52
N ALA A 31 -23.82 -7.89 -6.90
CA ALA A 31 -25.11 -7.21 -7.02
C ALA A 31 -25.30 -6.56 -8.40
N LEU A 32 -24.21 -6.10 -9.04
CA LEU A 32 -24.25 -5.46 -10.35
C LEU A 32 -24.44 -6.44 -11.50
N ASP A 33 -23.80 -7.61 -11.45
CA ASP A 33 -23.96 -8.64 -12.48
C ASP A 33 -25.42 -9.09 -12.62
N ALA A 34 -26.22 -8.92 -11.56
CA ALA A 34 -27.65 -9.19 -11.54
C ALA A 34 -28.53 -8.08 -12.15
N ALA A 35 -27.98 -6.94 -12.58
CA ALA A 35 -28.75 -5.75 -12.95
C ALA A 35 -28.53 -5.21 -14.38
N TYR A 36 -29.62 -4.83 -15.05
CA TYR A 36 -29.64 -4.33 -16.44
C TYR A 36 -29.92 -2.82 -16.57
N ASN A 37 -29.93 -2.05 -15.48
CA ASN A 37 -30.35 -0.64 -15.48
C ASN A 37 -29.16 0.33 -15.70
N GLU A 38 -29.19 1.12 -16.79
CA GLU A 38 -28.09 2.03 -17.20
C GLU A 38 -27.78 3.17 -16.20
N PRO A 39 -28.76 3.95 -15.70
CA PRO A 39 -28.51 4.93 -14.62
C PRO A 39 -27.78 4.34 -13.40
N LEU A 40 -28.17 3.13 -12.99
CA LEU A 40 -27.54 2.42 -11.87
C LEU A 40 -26.10 1.99 -12.22
N ARG A 41 -25.79 1.64 -13.48
CA ARG A 41 -24.42 1.38 -13.94
C ARG A 41 -23.53 2.62 -13.86
N ALA A 42 -24.06 3.81 -14.12
CA ALA A 42 -23.31 5.05 -13.98
C ALA A 42 -22.97 5.35 -12.50
N GLN A 43 -23.92 5.13 -11.59
CA GLN A 43 -23.66 5.25 -10.14
C GLN A 43 -22.64 4.21 -9.67
N ALA A 44 -22.73 2.97 -10.19
CA ALA A 44 -21.80 1.91 -9.88
C ALA A 44 -20.35 2.24 -10.26
N LYS A 45 -20.13 2.85 -11.42
CA LYS A 45 -18.80 3.32 -11.83
C LYS A 45 -18.21 4.32 -10.83
N LYS A 46 -19.02 5.21 -10.27
CA LYS A 46 -18.58 6.17 -9.24
C LYS A 46 -18.19 5.47 -7.93
N ILE A 47 -18.98 4.47 -7.52
CA ILE A 47 -18.68 3.67 -6.32
C ILE A 47 -17.41 2.85 -6.50
N PHE A 48 -17.21 2.22 -7.66
CA PHE A 48 -15.94 1.53 -7.94
C PHE A 48 -14.75 2.47 -7.92
N ALA A 49 -14.89 3.69 -8.45
CA ALA A 49 -13.84 4.69 -8.37
C ALA A 49 -13.53 5.07 -6.92
N GLU A 50 -14.55 5.14 -6.04
CA GLU A 50 -14.34 5.43 -4.62
C GLU A 50 -13.71 4.24 -3.87
N ILE A 51 -14.18 3.00 -4.07
CA ILE A 51 -13.55 1.80 -3.52
C ILE A 51 -12.08 1.70 -3.96
N ALA A 52 -11.82 1.98 -5.24
CA ALA A 52 -10.48 1.95 -5.82
C ALA A 52 -9.48 2.91 -5.17
N ARG A 53 -9.95 3.92 -4.43
CA ARG A 53 -9.08 4.83 -3.67
C ARG A 53 -8.55 4.23 -2.38
N TYR A 54 -9.16 3.16 -1.88
CA TYR A 54 -8.85 2.57 -0.58
C TYR A 54 -8.46 1.09 -0.66
N GLU A 55 -8.68 0.43 -1.79
CA GLU A 55 -8.31 -0.97 -1.99
C GLU A 55 -6.82 -1.17 -2.34
N ASP A 56 -6.40 -2.43 -2.23
CA ASP A 56 -5.08 -2.97 -2.59
C ASP A 56 -3.88 -2.45 -1.78
N PHE A 57 -4.11 -1.56 -0.81
CA PHE A 57 -3.07 -1.15 0.12
C PHE A 57 -2.56 -2.30 0.96
N ILE A 58 -1.25 -2.32 1.13
CA ILE A 58 -0.58 -3.27 1.99
C ILE A 58 -0.87 -2.84 3.43
N ALA A 59 -1.70 -3.63 4.11
CA ALA A 59 -2.09 -3.39 5.49
C ALA A 59 -1.18 -4.10 6.50
N MET A 60 -0.37 -5.07 6.05
CA MET A 60 0.44 -5.92 6.92
C MET A 60 1.91 -5.70 6.65
N TRP A 61 2.61 -5.19 7.66
CA TRP A 61 4.02 -4.86 7.58
C TRP A 61 4.79 -5.46 8.74
N MET A 62 6.03 -5.85 8.47
CA MET A 62 7.09 -5.88 9.47
C MET A 62 7.79 -4.53 9.46
N ILE A 63 8.27 -4.09 10.61
CA ILE A 63 9.05 -2.85 10.76
C ILE A 63 10.43 -3.14 11.33
N SER A 64 11.41 -2.33 10.93
CA SER A 64 12.74 -2.30 11.52
C SER A 64 13.26 -0.87 11.62
N GLY A 65 13.89 -0.53 12.75
CA GLY A 65 14.39 0.81 13.07
C GLY A 65 13.77 1.42 14.33
N PRO A 66 13.94 2.74 14.54
CA PRO A 66 14.57 3.67 13.63
C PRO A 66 16.09 3.49 13.55
N TYR A 67 16.66 3.90 12.43
CA TYR A 67 18.10 3.96 12.19
C TYR A 67 18.55 5.42 12.05
N THR A 68 19.74 5.72 12.54
CA THR A 68 20.36 7.04 12.41
C THR A 68 21.83 6.88 12.02
N ALA A 69 22.37 7.88 11.34
CA ALA A 69 23.79 7.97 11.03
C ALA A 69 24.19 9.45 11.02
N LYS A 70 25.41 9.75 11.48
CA LYS A 70 25.96 11.11 11.47
C LYS A 70 26.81 11.31 10.23
N GLU A 71 26.81 12.54 9.71
CA GLU A 71 27.72 13.00 8.64
C GLU A 71 27.60 12.23 7.31
N VAL A 72 26.51 11.48 7.12
CA VAL A 72 26.22 10.74 5.89
C VAL A 72 24.79 10.97 5.46
N SER A 73 24.53 10.86 4.16
CA SER A 73 23.16 10.86 3.63
C SER A 73 22.41 9.63 4.13
N LEU A 74 21.33 9.82 4.88
CA LEU A 74 20.45 8.74 5.33
C LEU A 74 19.80 7.99 4.16
N PHE A 75 19.58 8.70 3.04
CA PHE A 75 19.04 8.11 1.82
C PHE A 75 20.04 7.13 1.19
N GLU A 76 21.31 7.52 1.07
CA GLU A 76 22.34 6.69 0.43
C GLU A 76 23.00 5.68 1.35
N HIS A 77 23.05 5.94 2.65
CA HIS A 77 23.69 5.04 3.60
C HIS A 77 22.91 3.73 3.74
N ALA A 78 23.55 2.61 3.41
CA ALA A 78 22.96 1.28 3.51
C ALA A 78 22.96 0.78 4.97
N PHE A 79 21.77 0.61 5.56
CA PHE A 79 21.62 0.01 6.89
C PHE A 79 21.44 -1.51 6.81
N ALA A 80 21.41 -2.18 7.97
CA ALA A 80 21.30 -3.64 8.06
C ALA A 80 20.14 -4.24 7.22
N PRO A 81 18.92 -3.66 7.17
CA PRO A 81 17.82 -4.21 6.38
C PRO A 81 18.06 -4.26 4.86
N GLU A 82 18.99 -3.47 4.33
CA GLU A 82 19.36 -3.50 2.90
C GLU A 82 20.34 -4.62 2.56
N LYS A 83 21.00 -5.20 3.57
CA LYS A 83 22.07 -6.18 3.39
C LYS A 83 21.49 -7.59 3.52
N GLN A 84 21.61 -8.38 2.46
CA GLN A 84 21.17 -9.78 2.50
C GLN A 84 21.91 -10.53 3.61
N ASN A 85 21.15 -11.24 4.46
CA ASN A 85 21.63 -12.04 5.60
C ASN A 85 22.28 -11.29 6.77
N ASP A 86 22.08 -9.97 6.89
CA ASP A 86 22.52 -9.25 8.08
C ASP A 86 21.55 -9.50 9.26
N ALA A 87 21.94 -10.44 10.13
CA ALA A 87 21.18 -10.81 11.33
C ALA A 87 21.02 -9.67 12.34
N SER A 88 21.66 -8.51 12.14
CA SER A 88 21.50 -7.33 13.01
C SER A 88 20.20 -6.54 12.75
N ALA A 89 19.49 -6.81 11.65
CA ALA A 89 18.18 -6.21 11.41
C ALA A 89 17.13 -6.81 12.37
N SER A 90 16.67 -6.02 13.33
CA SER A 90 15.59 -6.41 14.24
C SER A 90 14.23 -6.14 13.60
N TRP A 91 13.47 -7.19 13.31
CA TRP A 91 12.15 -7.10 12.69
C TRP A 91 11.05 -7.44 13.69
N SER A 92 10.01 -6.63 13.73
CA SER A 92 8.79 -6.90 14.50
C SER A 92 7.54 -6.68 13.65
N LYS A 93 6.44 -7.37 14.00
CA LYS A 93 5.14 -7.12 13.38
C LYS A 93 4.70 -5.71 13.72
N LEU A 94 4.39 -4.93 12.69
CA LEU A 94 3.88 -3.58 12.88
C LEU A 94 2.44 -3.64 13.39
N GLN A 95 2.19 -3.01 14.53
CA GLN A 95 0.86 -2.88 15.12
C GLN A 95 0.60 -1.40 15.39
N PHE A 96 -0.52 -0.90 14.88
CA PHE A 96 -0.94 0.48 15.08
C PHE A 96 -2.46 0.59 14.93
N GLU A 97 -3.03 1.65 15.50
CA GLU A 97 -4.44 1.99 15.30
C GLU A 97 -4.63 2.63 13.92
N ILE A 98 -5.56 2.08 13.14
CA ILE A 98 -5.89 2.58 11.80
C ILE A 98 -6.70 3.86 11.94
N ASP A 99 -6.25 4.93 11.29
CA ASP A 99 -7.04 6.16 11.14
C ASP A 99 -8.13 5.93 10.09
N PRO A 100 -9.43 6.04 10.42
CA PRO A 100 -10.49 5.84 9.46
C PRO A 100 -10.47 6.82 8.28
N GLU A 101 -9.87 8.01 8.42
CA GLU A 101 -9.78 9.01 7.35
C GLU A 101 -8.59 8.75 6.41
N GLU A 102 -7.51 8.20 6.94
CA GLU A 102 -6.30 7.82 6.18
C GLU A 102 -5.96 6.33 6.38
N PRO A 103 -6.86 5.38 6.02
CA PRO A 103 -6.70 3.96 6.39
C PRO A 103 -5.53 3.27 5.68
N TRP A 104 -5.00 3.89 4.64
CA TRP A 104 -3.85 3.45 3.86
C TRP A 104 -2.51 3.87 4.49
N LEU A 105 -2.51 4.77 5.47
CA LEU A 105 -1.31 5.37 6.04
C LEU A 105 -0.66 4.45 7.08
N VAL A 106 0.65 4.29 6.98
CA VAL A 106 1.50 3.83 8.08
C VAL A 106 2.08 5.06 8.80
N PRO A 107 1.59 5.42 10.00
CA PRO A 107 1.98 6.65 10.70
C PRO A 107 3.26 6.45 11.51
N LEU A 108 4.41 6.47 10.83
CA LEU A 108 5.73 6.23 11.44
C LEU A 108 6.11 7.27 12.50
N ASP A 109 5.58 8.48 12.40
CA ASP A 109 5.70 9.52 13.44
C ASP A 109 5.04 9.11 14.76
N LYS A 110 3.85 8.51 14.70
CA LYS A 110 3.14 7.99 15.89
C LYS A 110 3.80 6.73 16.45
N ILE A 111 4.41 5.91 15.58
CA ILE A 111 4.98 4.61 15.96
C ILE A 111 6.40 4.73 16.52
N LEU A 112 7.27 5.48 15.84
CA LEU A 112 8.70 5.60 16.17
C LEU A 112 9.11 7.02 16.58
N GLY A 113 8.40 8.04 16.09
CA GLY A 113 8.64 9.45 16.37
C GLY A 113 10.02 9.98 15.97
N GLY A 114 10.24 11.27 16.26
CA GLY A 114 11.51 11.98 16.09
C GLY A 114 11.95 12.25 14.64
N GLU A 115 13.12 12.86 14.52
CA GLU A 115 13.63 13.45 13.26
C GLU A 115 14.95 12.82 12.81
N ASN A 116 15.38 13.14 11.58
CA ASN A 116 16.67 12.73 10.98
C ASN A 116 16.98 11.24 11.17
N ARG A 117 16.05 10.40 10.70
CA ARG A 117 16.10 8.94 10.91
C ARG A 117 15.47 8.17 9.75
N VAL A 118 15.59 6.86 9.80
CA VAL A 118 15.07 5.95 8.77
C VAL A 118 14.31 4.81 9.42
N ALA A 119 13.22 4.38 8.81
CA ALA A 119 12.55 3.12 9.13
C ALA A 119 12.48 2.26 7.88
N TYR A 120 12.46 0.96 8.11
CA TYR A 120 12.23 -0.03 7.07
C TYR A 120 10.91 -0.72 7.28
N LEU A 121 10.17 -0.88 6.19
CA LEU A 121 8.93 -1.62 6.14
C LEU A 121 9.11 -2.81 5.21
N ARG A 122 8.74 -4.01 5.65
CA ARG A 122 8.76 -5.22 4.81
C ARG A 122 7.38 -5.85 4.75
N ALA A 123 6.97 -6.23 3.55
CA ALA A 123 5.75 -6.99 3.35
C ALA A 123 5.98 -8.12 2.35
N LYS A 124 5.15 -9.14 2.45
CA LYS A 124 5.11 -10.26 1.51
C LYS A 124 3.82 -10.16 0.69
N VAL A 125 3.97 -10.21 -0.62
CA VAL A 125 2.89 -10.13 -1.61
C VAL A 125 2.90 -11.42 -2.41
N TRP A 126 1.81 -12.19 -2.35
CA TRP A 126 1.64 -13.37 -3.19
C TRP A 126 1.00 -13.00 -4.52
N SER A 127 1.48 -13.60 -5.61
CA SER A 127 0.86 -13.56 -6.93
C SER A 127 0.61 -14.97 -7.45
N ASP A 128 -0.60 -15.26 -7.91
CA ASP A 128 -0.98 -16.59 -8.42
C ASP A 128 -0.29 -16.96 -9.75
N LYS A 129 0.29 -15.97 -10.43
CA LYS A 129 1.09 -16.14 -11.64
C LYS A 129 2.16 -15.07 -11.75
N ALA A 130 3.16 -15.29 -12.59
CA ALA A 130 4.04 -14.20 -13.01
C ALA A 130 3.23 -13.21 -13.85
N GLN A 131 3.25 -11.92 -13.47
CA GLN A 131 2.48 -10.89 -14.18
C GLN A 131 3.07 -9.49 -14.01
N PRO A 132 2.96 -8.62 -15.04
CA PRO A 132 3.32 -7.22 -14.92
C PRO A 132 2.34 -6.50 -13.99
N ALA A 133 2.88 -5.59 -13.19
CA ALA A 133 2.11 -4.83 -12.21
C ALA A 133 2.67 -3.41 -12.08
N ARG A 134 1.98 -2.60 -11.30
CA ARG A 134 2.41 -1.27 -10.89
C ARG A 134 2.48 -1.21 -9.38
N LEU A 135 3.64 -0.83 -8.85
CA LEU A 135 3.80 -0.45 -7.45
C LEU A 135 3.48 1.03 -7.32
N GLU A 136 2.52 1.35 -6.45
CA GLU A 136 2.16 2.73 -6.10
C GLU A 136 2.63 3.01 -4.69
N LEU A 137 3.36 4.10 -4.50
CA LEU A 137 3.94 4.50 -3.22
C LEU A 137 3.52 5.91 -2.87
N GLY A 138 3.43 6.17 -1.56
CA GLY A 138 3.46 7.49 -0.97
C GLY A 138 4.42 7.48 0.21
N SER A 139 5.17 8.57 0.40
CA SER A 139 6.03 8.75 1.57
C SER A 139 6.02 10.20 2.02
N ASN A 140 6.17 10.42 3.32
CA ASN A 140 6.61 11.70 3.83
C ASN A 140 8.13 11.66 3.84
N ASP A 141 8.76 12.66 3.22
CA ASP A 141 10.16 12.67 2.80
C ASP A 141 10.52 11.52 1.82
N GLY A 142 11.78 11.08 1.82
CA GLY A 142 12.35 10.19 0.80
C GLY A 142 11.96 8.71 0.96
N VAL A 143 11.98 7.98 -0.15
CA VAL A 143 11.70 6.55 -0.20
C VAL A 143 12.69 5.81 -1.11
N LYS A 144 13.13 4.61 -0.69
CA LYS A 144 13.68 3.59 -1.60
C LYS A 144 12.83 2.32 -1.49
N ALA A 145 12.66 1.62 -2.61
CA ALA A 145 11.89 0.38 -2.67
C ALA A 145 12.66 -0.72 -3.39
N TRP A 146 12.64 -1.91 -2.80
CA TRP A 146 13.18 -3.13 -3.38
C TRP A 146 12.10 -4.19 -3.52
N LEU A 147 12.09 -4.88 -4.65
CA LEU A 147 11.25 -6.05 -4.89
C LEU A 147 12.14 -7.27 -5.08
N ASN A 148 11.95 -8.31 -4.28
CA ASN A 148 12.76 -9.53 -4.32
C ASN A 148 14.28 -9.27 -4.21
N GLY A 149 14.66 -8.22 -3.49
CA GLY A 149 16.06 -7.80 -3.29
C GLY A 149 16.63 -6.91 -4.40
N GLU A 150 15.90 -6.66 -5.48
CA GLU A 150 16.28 -5.73 -6.55
C GLU A 150 15.73 -4.33 -6.25
N LEU A 151 16.57 -3.29 -6.34
CA LEU A 151 16.14 -1.90 -6.17
C LEU A 151 15.27 -1.49 -7.38
N VAL A 152 13.99 -1.24 -7.14
CA VAL A 152 13.03 -0.85 -8.19
C VAL A 152 12.71 0.64 -8.18
N HIS A 153 12.94 1.34 -7.06
CA HIS A 153 12.65 2.77 -6.96
C HIS A 153 13.51 3.48 -5.92
N GLY A 154 13.77 4.76 -6.18
CA GLY A 154 14.38 5.67 -5.23
C GLY A 154 13.97 7.11 -5.54
N ASN A 155 13.46 7.82 -4.53
CA ASN A 155 13.10 9.23 -4.64
C ASN A 155 13.44 9.96 -3.34
N ASN A 156 14.41 10.87 -3.39
CA ASN A 156 14.88 11.63 -2.23
C ASN A 156 14.35 13.07 -2.29
N ILE A 157 13.14 13.27 -1.81
CA ILE A 157 12.44 14.56 -1.88
C ILE A 157 11.74 14.84 -0.54
N ASN A 158 11.69 16.11 -0.14
CA ASN A 158 10.88 16.53 1.01
C ASN A 158 9.43 16.78 0.56
N ARG A 159 8.48 16.05 1.16
CA ARG A 159 7.06 16.05 0.77
C ARG A 159 6.16 15.42 1.84
N GLY A 160 4.85 15.57 1.67
CA GLY A 160 3.83 14.83 2.42
C GLY A 160 3.49 13.46 1.82
N VAL A 161 2.81 12.60 2.59
CA VAL A 161 2.35 11.31 2.07
C VAL A 161 1.17 11.54 1.12
N THR A 162 1.38 11.27 -0.17
CA THR A 162 0.29 11.22 -1.17
C THR A 162 0.25 9.82 -1.78
N PRO A 163 -0.86 9.06 -1.64
CA PRO A 163 -0.93 7.71 -2.21
C PRO A 163 -0.77 7.67 -3.73
N GLY A 164 0.16 6.85 -4.21
CA GLY A 164 0.42 6.67 -5.64
C GLY A 164 1.03 7.90 -6.33
N GLU A 165 1.70 8.75 -5.56
CA GLU A 165 2.51 9.85 -6.08
C GLU A 165 3.74 9.31 -6.83
N ASP A 166 4.39 8.25 -6.33
CA ASP A 166 5.31 7.45 -7.14
C ASP A 166 4.58 6.24 -7.73
N ARG A 167 4.89 5.96 -9.00
CA ARG A 167 4.31 4.86 -9.77
C ARG A 167 5.42 4.15 -10.52
N VAL A 168 5.64 2.89 -10.19
CA VAL A 168 6.80 2.12 -10.64
C VAL A 168 6.30 0.87 -11.35
N ALA A 169 6.73 0.68 -12.59
CA ALA A 169 6.47 -0.56 -13.30
C ALA A 169 7.29 -1.69 -12.66
N ILE A 170 6.64 -2.78 -12.29
CA ILE A 170 7.27 -3.95 -11.67
C ILE A 170 6.77 -5.23 -12.33
N THR A 171 7.49 -6.33 -12.15
CA THR A 171 7.02 -7.66 -12.53
C THR A 171 6.99 -8.53 -11.28
N LEU A 172 5.83 -9.08 -10.96
CA LEU A 172 5.69 -10.07 -9.90
C LEU A 172 6.08 -11.43 -10.46
N LYS A 173 6.81 -12.22 -9.68
CA LYS A 173 6.92 -13.66 -9.94
C LYS A 173 5.69 -14.39 -9.40
N GLU A 174 5.42 -15.57 -9.93
CA GLU A 174 4.47 -16.50 -9.30
C GLU A 174 4.95 -16.85 -7.88
N GLY A 175 4.01 -16.90 -6.95
CA GLY A 175 4.26 -17.13 -5.53
C GLY A 175 4.61 -15.86 -4.76
N GLU A 176 5.45 -16.02 -3.73
CA GLU A 176 5.78 -14.96 -2.77
C GLU A 176 6.79 -13.95 -3.33
N ASN A 177 6.43 -12.67 -3.28
CA ASN A 177 7.28 -11.53 -3.59
C ASN A 177 7.55 -10.71 -2.32
N VAL A 178 8.81 -10.40 -2.03
CA VAL A 178 9.18 -9.59 -0.86
C VAL A 178 9.35 -8.14 -1.28
N LEU A 179 8.53 -7.26 -0.72
CA LEU A 179 8.67 -5.81 -0.85
C LEU A 179 9.38 -5.27 0.40
N LEU A 180 10.45 -4.52 0.19
CA LEU A 180 11.15 -3.76 1.22
C LEU A 180 11.09 -2.28 0.87
N LEU A 181 10.70 -1.46 1.83
CA LEU A 181 10.73 -0.01 1.74
C LEU A 181 11.70 0.54 2.77
N LYS A 182 12.44 1.57 2.39
CA LYS A 182 13.20 2.46 3.27
C LYS A 182 12.53 3.81 3.23
N ILE A 183 12.05 4.29 4.38
CA ILE A 183 11.39 5.59 4.50
C ILE A 183 12.31 6.51 5.30
N ILE A 184 12.68 7.63 4.68
CA ILE A 184 13.52 8.66 5.31
C ILE A 184 12.61 9.61 6.08
N GLN A 185 13.09 10.10 7.21
CA GLN A 185 12.48 11.21 7.94
C GLN A 185 13.50 12.33 8.11
N ASN A 186 13.17 13.50 7.60
CA ASN A 186 13.87 14.74 7.85
C ASN A 186 13.28 15.40 9.10
N SER A 187 12.03 15.86 9.05
CA SER A 187 11.37 16.62 10.13
C SER A 187 9.84 16.60 10.03
N GLY A 188 9.14 16.76 11.16
CA GLY A 188 7.68 16.91 11.17
C GLY A 188 6.91 15.58 11.10
N ARG A 189 5.84 15.52 10.28
CA ARG A 189 5.06 14.26 10.05
C ARG A 189 5.98 13.19 9.48
N TRP A 190 5.60 11.93 9.61
CA TRP A 190 6.35 10.81 8.99
C TRP A 190 5.43 9.65 8.72
N GLY A 191 5.50 9.09 7.51
CA GLY A 191 4.72 7.94 7.17
C GLY A 191 4.90 7.50 5.74
N ALA A 192 4.26 6.39 5.41
CA ALA A 192 4.28 5.84 4.07
C ALA A 192 3.02 5.02 3.78
N CYS A 193 2.80 4.74 2.52
CA CYS A 193 1.82 3.75 2.06
C CYS A 193 2.31 3.09 0.77
N ALA A 194 1.85 1.87 0.53
CA ALA A 194 2.13 1.16 -0.71
C ALA A 194 0.97 0.26 -1.10
N ARG A 195 0.78 0.09 -2.40
CA ARG A 195 -0.16 -0.87 -2.98
C ARG A 195 0.33 -1.42 -4.31
N VAL A 196 -0.18 -2.58 -4.68
CA VAL A 196 0.12 -3.23 -5.97
C VAL A 196 -1.14 -3.19 -6.82
N ARG A 197 -1.01 -2.67 -8.05
CA ARG A 197 -2.11 -2.44 -8.99
C ARG A 197 -1.78 -3.05 -10.35
N GLY A 198 -2.80 -3.17 -11.20
CA GLY A 198 -2.59 -3.48 -12.62
C GLY A 198 -1.77 -2.37 -13.28
N VAL A 199 -1.17 -2.67 -14.42
CA VAL A 199 -0.33 -1.71 -15.17
C VAL A 199 -1.11 -0.41 -15.46
N ALA A 200 -2.40 -0.54 -15.78
CA ALA A 200 -3.30 0.60 -16.02
C ALA A 200 -3.72 1.33 -14.73
N GLY A 201 -3.59 0.69 -13.57
CA GLY A 201 -3.96 1.25 -12.28
C GLY A 201 -5.26 0.77 -11.69
N ASP A 202 -5.88 -0.16 -12.37
CA ASP A 202 -6.99 -0.97 -11.92
C ASP A 202 -6.54 -2.00 -10.86
N HIS A 203 -7.53 -2.68 -10.29
CA HIS A 203 -7.31 -3.79 -9.38
C HIS A 203 -6.54 -4.91 -10.08
N LEU A 204 -5.60 -5.54 -9.39
CA LEU A 204 -4.81 -6.65 -9.93
C LEU A 204 -5.27 -7.98 -9.34
N GLU A 205 -5.88 -8.80 -10.19
CA GLU A 205 -6.36 -10.13 -9.83
C GLU A 205 -5.23 -11.10 -9.46
N GLY A 206 -5.54 -12.03 -8.55
CA GLY A 206 -4.61 -13.06 -8.10
C GLY A 206 -3.45 -12.54 -7.25
N VAL A 207 -3.58 -11.33 -6.70
CA VAL A 207 -2.58 -10.74 -5.79
C VAL A 207 -3.17 -10.54 -4.39
N LYS A 208 -2.42 -10.95 -3.37
CA LYS A 208 -2.80 -10.78 -1.96
C LYS A 208 -1.60 -10.52 -1.08
N VAL A 209 -1.78 -9.75 -0.02
CA VAL A 209 -0.78 -9.63 1.05
C VAL A 209 -0.82 -10.90 1.89
N VAL A 210 0.34 -11.46 2.21
CA VAL A 210 0.44 -12.66 3.06
C VAL A 210 1.06 -12.32 4.41
N VAL A 211 0.55 -13.00 5.44
CA VAL A 211 1.04 -12.87 6.81
C VAL A 211 2.41 -13.54 6.90
N GLU A 212 3.37 -12.83 7.50
CA GLU A 212 4.65 -13.41 7.94
C GLU A 212 4.51 -14.16 9.27
#